data_AF-A0A6I5QU42-F1
#
_entry.id   AF-A0A6I5QU42-F1
#
_cell.length_a   1.000
_cell.length_b   1.000
_cell.length_c   1.000
_cell.angle_alpha   90.00
_cell.angle_beta   90.00
_cell.angle_gamma   90.00
#
_symmetry.space_group_name_H-M   'P 1'
#
loop_
_entity.id
_entity.type
_entity.pdbx_description
1 polymer ?
#
loop_
_entity_poly.entity_id
_entity_poly.type
_entity_poly.pdbx_seq_one_letter_code
_entity_poly.pdbx_strand_id
1 'polypeptide(L)'
;MDEIATFPTAQWLKESPYPHIPVRWSMPILLQQTAAQVGLGMVMLPCYRGDSDPALRRVPPGRVIQGKPGWILTLDDLRTTERARVFVTFMAQAIRQYADLLEGRYPK
;
A
#
# COMPACT_ATOMS: atom_id res chain seq x y z
N MET A 1 -7.32 26.09 15.85
CA MET A 1 -8.13 25.28 14.91
C MET A 1 -7.63 25.60 13.51
N ASP A 2 -6.38 25.21 13.23
CA ASP A 2 -5.68 25.26 11.93
C ASP A 2 -4.21 24.90 12.19
N GLU A 3 -3.91 23.62 12.47
CA GLU A 3 -2.51 23.15 12.48
C GLU A 3 -2.41 21.61 12.47
N ILE A 4 -3.04 20.96 11.46
CA ILE A 4 -2.72 19.57 11.08
C ILE A 4 -2.66 19.53 9.55
N ALA A 5 -1.87 20.43 8.97
CA ALA A 5 -1.68 20.54 7.52
C ALA A 5 -0.25 20.15 7.13
N THR A 6 0.17 18.90 7.38
CA THR A 6 1.40 18.35 6.77
C THR A 6 1.38 16.84 6.54
N PHE A 7 0.19 16.24 6.41
CA PHE A 7 0.00 14.98 5.69
C PHE A 7 -1.19 15.19 4.77
N PRO A 8 -1.10 14.90 3.46
CA PRO A 8 -2.22 15.12 2.54
C PRO A 8 -3.43 14.34 3.06
N THR A 9 -4.34 15.08 3.70
CA THR A 9 -5.34 14.53 4.59
C THR A 9 -6.39 13.88 3.73
N ALA A 10 -6.31 12.55 3.64
CA ALA A 10 -7.36 11.71 3.12
C ALA A 10 -7.89 12.09 1.72
N GLN A 11 -7.06 12.58 0.80
CA GLN A 11 -7.50 12.76 -0.61
C GLN A 11 -8.05 11.43 -1.16
N TRP A 12 -7.42 10.32 -0.78
CA TRP A 12 -7.90 8.98 -1.07
C TRP A 12 -9.33 8.69 -0.60
N LEU A 13 -9.80 9.34 0.47
CA LEU A 13 -11.15 9.15 0.99
C LEU A 13 -12.18 9.73 0.02
N LYS A 14 -11.89 10.88 -0.60
CA LYS A 14 -12.76 11.48 -1.64
C LYS A 14 -12.88 10.57 -2.86
N GLU A 15 -11.81 9.85 -3.18
CA GLU A 15 -11.76 8.89 -4.30
C GLU A 15 -12.28 7.50 -3.92
N SER A 16 -12.49 7.24 -2.63
CA SER A 16 -12.99 5.97 -2.12
C SER A 16 -14.52 5.85 -2.32
N PRO A 17 -15.06 4.62 -2.24
CA PRO A 17 -16.51 4.41 -2.15
C PRO A 17 -17.20 5.04 -0.93
N TYR A 18 -16.43 5.62 0.01
CA TYR A 18 -16.89 6.09 1.31
C TYR A 18 -16.52 7.55 1.61
N PRO A 19 -16.84 8.51 0.72
CA PRO A 19 -16.36 9.90 0.85
C PRO A 19 -16.92 10.64 2.07
N HIS A 20 -18.04 10.17 2.63
CA HIS A 20 -18.75 10.82 3.74
C HIS A 20 -18.39 10.25 5.12
N ILE A 21 -17.56 9.21 5.20
CA ILE A 21 -17.20 8.60 6.49
C ILE A 21 -16.06 9.39 7.12
N PRO A 22 -16.21 9.89 8.37
CA PRO A 22 -15.18 10.70 9.00
C PRO A 22 -13.92 9.87 9.30
N VAL A 23 -12.74 10.42 8.99
CA VAL A 23 -11.46 9.87 9.45
C VAL A 23 -11.35 10.14 10.95
N ARG A 24 -11.45 9.09 11.77
CA ARG A 24 -11.37 9.23 13.23
C ARG A 24 -9.94 9.38 13.75
N TRP A 25 -8.99 8.69 13.12
CA TRP A 25 -7.62 8.62 13.61
C TRP A 25 -6.63 8.65 12.45
N SER A 26 -5.54 9.40 12.64
CA SER A 26 -4.36 9.35 11.79
C SER A 26 -3.22 8.74 12.58
N MET A 27 -2.82 7.53 12.22
CA MET A 27 -1.79 6.75 12.92
C MET A 27 -0.90 6.00 11.91
N PRO A 28 0.30 5.53 12.29
CA PRO A 28 1.13 4.70 11.43
C PRO A 28 0.41 3.44 10.94
N ILE A 29 0.74 2.98 9.73
CA ILE A 29 0.02 1.90 9.03
C ILE A 29 -0.11 0.61 9.86
N LEU A 30 0.89 0.27 10.67
CA LEU A 30 0.85 -0.92 11.53
C LEU A 30 -0.28 -0.84 12.56
N LEU A 31 -0.43 0.32 13.21
CA LEU A 31 -1.50 0.54 14.19
C LEU A 31 -2.88 0.58 13.51
N GLN A 32 -2.96 1.14 12.29
CA GLN A 32 -4.21 1.13 11.54
C GLN A 32 -4.65 -0.30 11.21
N GLN A 33 -3.70 -1.15 10.79
CA GLN A 33 -3.95 -2.57 10.52
C GLN A 33 -4.44 -3.29 11.80
N THR A 34 -3.74 -3.12 12.92
CA THR A 34 -4.15 -3.73 14.20
C THR A 34 -5.52 -3.27 14.66
N ALA A 35 -5.83 -1.98 14.53
CA ALA A 35 -7.15 -1.45 14.85
C ALA A 35 -8.26 -2.10 14.00
N ALA A 36 -8.02 -2.29 12.70
CA ALA A 36 -8.95 -2.99 11.83
C ALA A 36 -9.11 -4.48 12.18
N GLN A 37 -8.01 -5.16 12.54
CA GLN A 37 -8.04 -6.57 12.98
C GLN A 37 -8.93 -6.76 14.21
N VAL A 38 -8.96 -5.80 15.14
CA VAL A 38 -9.80 -5.84 16.34
C VAL A 38 -11.18 -5.18 16.14
N GLY A 39 -11.56 -4.85 14.91
CA GLY A 39 -12.90 -4.36 14.58
C GLY A 39 -13.17 -2.88 14.90
N LEU A 40 -12.15 -2.05 15.12
CA LEU A 40 -12.31 -0.62 15.41
C LEU A 40 -12.64 0.24 14.18
N GLY A 41 -12.74 -0.37 12.99
CA GLY A 41 -13.15 0.31 11.77
C GLY A 41 -12.54 -0.32 10.52
N MET A 42 -12.38 0.51 9.50
CA MET A 42 -11.76 0.15 8.22
C MET A 42 -10.56 1.04 7.93
N VAL A 43 -9.64 0.53 7.11
CA VAL A 43 -8.35 1.14 6.83
C VAL A 43 -8.00 0.96 5.35
N MET A 44 -7.29 1.92 4.77
CA MET A 44 -6.62 1.72 3.48
C MET A 44 -5.23 1.11 3.71
N LEU A 45 -5.00 -0.08 3.16
CA LEU A 45 -3.72 -0.78 3.22
C LEU A 45 -3.23 -1.10 1.79
N PRO A 46 -1.90 -1.19 1.56
CA PRO A 46 -1.37 -1.87 0.40
C PRO A 46 -1.94 -3.29 0.30
N CYS A 47 -2.28 -3.72 -0.92
CA CYS A 47 -2.94 -5.01 -1.15
C CYS A 47 -2.15 -6.17 -0.54
N TYR A 48 -0.82 -6.20 -0.69
CA TYR A 48 0.02 -7.24 -0.10
C TYR A 48 -0.03 -7.33 1.43
N ARG A 49 -0.42 -6.25 2.14
CA ARG A 49 -0.63 -6.30 3.60
C ARG A 49 -2.05 -6.71 3.96
N GLY A 50 -3.04 -6.13 3.29
CA GLY A 50 -4.45 -6.39 3.58
C GLY A 50 -4.88 -7.79 3.17
N ASP A 51 -4.53 -8.23 1.97
CA ASP A 51 -4.97 -9.51 1.40
C ASP A 51 -4.24 -10.71 2.03
N SER A 52 -3.00 -10.51 2.49
CA SER A 52 -2.21 -11.54 3.18
C SER A 52 -2.62 -11.73 4.65
N ASP A 53 -3.46 -10.86 5.19
CA ASP A 53 -3.88 -10.92 6.60
C ASP A 53 -5.15 -11.78 6.75
N PRO A 54 -5.10 -12.92 7.45
CA PRO A 54 -6.26 -13.79 7.62
C PRO A 54 -7.40 -13.11 8.40
N ALA A 55 -7.10 -12.17 9.30
CA ALA A 55 -8.09 -11.47 10.13
C ALA A 55 -8.79 -10.31 9.40
N LEU A 56 -8.32 -9.96 8.20
CA LEU A 56 -8.87 -8.89 7.39
C LEU A 56 -9.58 -9.43 6.16
N ARG A 57 -10.49 -8.61 5.63
CA ARG A 57 -11.18 -8.81 4.36
C ARG A 57 -11.35 -7.48 3.66
N ARG A 58 -11.46 -7.48 2.33
CA ARG A 58 -11.77 -6.26 1.59
C ARG A 58 -13.16 -5.76 1.95
N VAL A 59 -13.29 -4.44 2.11
CA VAL A 59 -14.59 -3.80 2.33
C VAL A 59 -15.31 -3.70 0.98
N PRO A 60 -16.56 -4.20 0.82
CA PRO A 60 -17.31 -4.10 -0.44
C PRO A 60 -17.40 -2.66 -0.96
N PRO A 61 -17.26 -2.37 -2.27
CA PRO A 61 -17.20 -3.31 -3.39
C PRO A 61 -15.81 -3.93 -3.61
N GLY A 62 -14.84 -3.70 -2.73
CA GLY A 62 -13.49 -4.26 -2.86
C GLY A 62 -12.64 -3.58 -3.94
N ARG A 63 -12.93 -2.31 -4.27
CA ARG A 63 -12.21 -1.55 -5.30
C ARG A 63 -10.77 -1.31 -4.88
N VAL A 64 -9.84 -1.77 -5.71
CA VAL A 64 -8.41 -1.43 -5.60
C VAL A 64 -8.19 -0.03 -6.16
N ILE A 65 -7.48 0.80 -5.41
CA ILE A 65 -7.01 2.10 -5.86
C ILE A 65 -5.55 1.92 -6.30
N GLN A 66 -5.22 2.36 -7.51
CA GLN A 66 -3.85 2.26 -8.01
C GLN A 66 -2.92 3.15 -7.18
N GLY A 67 -1.89 2.54 -6.62
CA GLY A 67 -0.81 3.24 -5.92
C GLY A 67 0.21 3.84 -6.89
N LYS A 68 1.26 4.45 -6.33
CA LYS A 68 2.41 4.92 -7.11
C LYS A 68 3.22 3.73 -7.64
N PRO A 69 3.86 3.87 -8.82
CA PRO A 69 4.74 2.83 -9.34
C PRO A 69 5.92 2.58 -8.39
N GLY A 70 6.33 1.31 -8.28
CA GLY A 70 7.54 0.92 -7.58
C GLY A 70 8.78 1.08 -8.45
N TRP A 71 9.90 1.48 -7.85
CA TRP A 71 11.18 1.68 -8.54
C TRP A 71 12.29 0.93 -7.82
N ILE A 72 13.16 0.26 -8.58
CA ILE A 72 14.45 -0.20 -8.07
C ILE A 72 15.45 0.90 -8.39
N LEU A 73 15.94 1.57 -7.34
CA LEU A 73 16.89 2.66 -7.48
C LEU A 73 18.32 2.12 -7.41
N THR A 74 19.17 2.58 -8.32
CA THR A 74 20.60 2.28 -8.35
C THR A 74 21.35 3.59 -8.45
N LEU A 75 22.35 3.76 -7.58
CA LEU A 75 23.28 4.89 -7.62
C LEU A 75 24.03 4.88 -8.95
N ASP A 76 24.28 6.07 -9.50
CA ASP A 76 24.78 6.23 -10.87
C ASP A 76 26.12 5.49 -11.08
N ASP A 77 27.07 5.69 -10.17
CA ASP A 77 28.39 5.05 -10.18
C ASP A 77 28.33 3.52 -10.17
N LEU A 78 27.25 2.93 -9.64
CA LEU A 78 27.10 1.49 -9.55
C LEU A 78 26.42 0.88 -10.78
N ARG A 79 25.70 1.68 -11.60
CA ARG A 79 24.94 1.18 -12.77
C ARG A 79 25.82 0.51 -13.82
N THR A 80 27.08 0.94 -13.92
CA THR A 80 28.04 0.40 -14.88
C THR A 80 28.66 -0.93 -14.43
N THR A 81 28.50 -1.29 -13.16
CA THR A 81 29.04 -2.54 -12.62
C THR A 81 28.15 -3.73 -12.96
N GLU A 82 28.75 -4.83 -13.42
CA GLU A 82 28.01 -6.04 -13.76
C GLU A 82 27.25 -6.61 -12.55
N ARG A 83 27.84 -6.53 -11.35
CA ARG A 83 27.22 -6.99 -10.11
C ARG A 83 25.90 -6.25 -9.82
N ALA A 84 25.87 -4.93 -10.00
CA ALA A 84 24.64 -4.16 -9.81
C ALA A 84 23.58 -4.53 -10.87
N ARG A 85 23.98 -4.67 -12.14
CA ARG A 85 23.07 -5.06 -13.23
C ARG A 85 22.43 -6.41 -12.99
N VAL A 86 23.21 -7.41 -12.59
CA VAL A 86 22.73 -8.76 -12.25
C VAL A 86 21.78 -8.70 -11.06
N PHE A 87 22.13 -7.97 -10.00
CA PHE A 87 21.28 -7.83 -8.82
C PHE A 87 19.94 -7.16 -9.13
N VAL A 88 19.93 -6.04 -9.86
CA VAL A 88 18.69 -5.34 -10.25
C VAL A 88 17.81 -6.25 -11.11
N THR A 89 18.40 -6.99 -12.05
CA THR A 89 17.66 -7.94 -12.89
C THR A 89 17.02 -9.04 -12.06
N PHE A 90 17.79 -9.63 -11.15
CA PHE A 90 17.30 -10.64 -10.22
C PHE A 90 16.15 -10.10 -9.34
N MET A 91 16.33 -8.93 -8.72
CA MET A 91 15.31 -8.32 -7.87
C MET A 91 14.04 -7.98 -8.64
N ALA A 92 14.16 -7.44 -9.86
CA ALA A 92 13.01 -7.17 -10.71
C ALA A 92 12.23 -8.44 -11.05
N GLN A 93 12.92 -9.54 -11.37
CA GLN A 93 12.29 -10.84 -11.62
C GLN A 93 11.62 -11.39 -10.36
N ALA A 94 12.30 -11.34 -9.21
CA ALA A 94 11.75 -11.80 -7.93
C ALA A 94 10.50 -11.03 -7.53
N ILE A 95 10.50 -9.69 -7.64
CA ILE A 95 9.33 -8.85 -7.32
C ILE A 95 8.15 -9.17 -8.26
N ARG A 96 8.41 -9.41 -9.55
CA ARG A 96 7.37 -9.77 -10.52
C ARG A 96 6.63 -11.07 -10.19
N GLN A 97 7.25 -11.99 -9.45
CA GLN A 97 6.56 -13.21 -8.98
C GLN A 97 5.41 -12.89 -8.02
N TYR A 98 5.42 -11.72 -7.39
CA TYR A 98 4.37 -11.24 -6.49
C TYR A 98 3.43 -10.22 -7.16
N ALA A 99 3.47 -10.09 -8.49
CA ALA A 99 2.70 -9.08 -9.21
C ALA A 99 1.21 -9.12 -8.88
N ASP A 100 0.59 -10.31 -8.82
CA ASP A 100 -0.84 -10.43 -8.52
C ASP A 100 -1.19 -9.91 -7.12
N LEU A 101 -0.33 -10.16 -6.13
CA LEU A 101 -0.51 -9.66 -4.77
C LEU A 101 -0.26 -8.15 -4.67
N LEU A 102 0.80 -7.67 -5.32
CA LEU A 102 1.18 -6.25 -5.31
C LEU A 102 0.19 -5.37 -6.08
N GLU A 103 -0.37 -5.88 -7.18
CA GLU A 103 -1.32 -5.18 -8.05
C GLU A 103 -2.78 -5.43 -7.62
N GLY A 104 -3.00 -6.13 -6.51
CA GLY A 104 -4.31 -6.35 -5.92
C GLY A 104 -5.23 -7.27 -6.73
N ARG A 105 -4.66 -8.11 -7.60
CA ARG A 105 -5.35 -9.19 -8.34
C ARG A 105 -5.48 -10.50 -7.56
N TYR A 106 -5.03 -10.53 -6.31
CA TYR A 106 -5.24 -11.64 -5.38
C TYR A 106 -6.37 -11.30 -4.39
N PRO A 107 -7.65 -11.28 -4.81
CA PRO A 107 -8.73 -10.88 -3.93
C PRO A 107 -8.97 -11.92 -2.84
N LYS A 108 -9.19 -11.42 -1.62
CA LYS A 108 -9.75 -12.14 -0.49
C LYS A 108 -11.04 -11.47 -0.02
#